data_AF-A0A565ATD7-F1
#
_entry.id   AF-A0A565ATD7-F1
#
_cell.length_a   1.000
_cell.length_b   1.000
_cell.length_c   1.000
_cell.angle_alpha   90.00
_cell.angle_beta   90.00
_cell.angle_gamma   90.00
#
_symmetry.space_group_name_H-M   'P 1'
#
loop_
_entity.id
_entity.type
_entity.pdbx_description
1 polymer ?
#
loop_
_entity_poly.entity_id
_entity_poly.type
_entity_poly.pdbx_seq_one_letter_code
_entity_poly.pdbx_strand_id
1 'polypeptide(L)' 'MYSIKISKTRSKETEEKNDTWHRLERASGKFMRRFRLPENAKVEEVKATMENGVLTVTVPKTPEKKPEVKAIDISG' A
#
# COMPACT_ATOMS: atom_id res chain seq x y z
N MET A 1 9.61 3.08 15.33
CA MET A 1 8.51 2.49 14.54
C MET A 1 8.65 2.90 13.08
N TYR A 2 8.73 1.95 12.16
CA TYR A 2 8.88 2.24 10.73
C TYR A 2 7.53 2.54 10.08
N SER A 3 7.55 3.32 8.99
CA SER A 3 6.37 3.57 8.16
C SER A 3 6.73 3.50 6.69
N ILE A 4 5.82 2.96 5.89
CA ILE A 4 5.93 2.98 4.44
C ILE A 4 5.08 4.10 3.86
N LYS A 5 5.65 4.89 2.96
CA LYS A 5 4.99 6.00 2.27
C LYS A 5 4.91 5.69 0.78
N ILE A 6 3.71 5.78 0.23
CA ILE A 6 3.43 5.61 -1.20
C ILE A 6 2.93 6.95 -1.72
N SER A 7 3.56 7.48 -2.77
CA SER A 7 3.16 8.74 -3.41
C SER A 7 3.24 8.63 -4.91
N LYS A 8 2.26 9.18 -5.62
CA LYS A 8 2.25 9.26 -7.08
C LYS A 8 1.47 10.48 -7.53
N THR A 9 1.84 10.98 -8.71
CA THR A 9 1.07 11.98 -9.45
C THR A 9 0.50 11.31 -10.68
N ARG A 10 -0.82 11.39 -10.87
CA ARG A 10 -1.47 11.03 -12.13
C ARG A 10 -1.62 12.30 -12.96
N SER A 11 -0.79 12.44 -13.98
CA SER A 11 -0.90 13.52 -14.97
C SER A 11 -2.10 13.28 -15.87
N LYS A 12 -2.62 14.36 -16.45
CA LYS A 12 -3.52 14.27 -17.60
C LYS A 12 -2.72 13.78 -18.81
N GLU A 13 -3.40 13.13 -19.74
CA GLU A 13 -2.86 12.86 -21.07
C GLU A 13 -2.66 14.20 -21.79
N THR A 14 -1.61 14.31 -22.60
CA THR A 14 -1.25 15.54 -23.31
C THR A 14 -2.32 15.83 -24.38
N GLU A 15 -2.90 17.02 -24.36
CA GLU A 15 -3.94 17.45 -25.31
C GLU A 15 -3.30 17.99 -26.61
N GLU A 16 -3.74 17.54 -27.78
CA GLU A 16 -3.45 18.21 -29.04
C GLU A 16 -4.47 19.34 -29.29
N LYS A 17 -4.06 20.39 -30.01
CA LYS A 17 -4.89 21.61 -30.20
C LYS A 17 -6.25 21.39 -30.87
N ASN A 18 -6.48 20.21 -31.46
CA ASN A 18 -7.73 19.84 -32.14
C ASN A 18 -8.59 18.83 -31.36
N ASP A 19 -8.21 18.44 -30.13
CA ASP A 19 -8.98 17.48 -29.35
C ASP A 19 -10.20 18.15 -28.70
N THR A 20 -11.40 17.61 -28.94
CA THR A 20 -12.64 18.03 -28.28
C THR A 20 -13.12 16.93 -27.34
N TRP A 21 -13.10 17.21 -26.03
CA TRP A 21 -13.58 16.27 -25.01
C TRP A 21 -15.07 16.48 -24.73
N HIS A 22 -15.90 15.48 -25.03
CA HIS A 22 -17.32 15.51 -24.68
C HIS A 22 -17.56 15.11 -23.21
N ARG A 23 -16.66 14.32 -22.61
CA ARG A 23 -16.77 13.85 -21.23
C ARG A 23 -15.42 13.47 -20.66
N LEU A 24 -15.16 13.87 -19.40
CA LEU A 24 -13.95 13.55 -18.66
C LEU A 24 -14.33 12.86 -17.34
N GLU A 25 -14.02 11.56 -17.22
CA GLU A 25 -14.35 10.78 -16.03
C GLU A 25 -13.14 10.45 -15.16
N ARG A 26 -11.96 10.32 -15.77
CA ARG A 26 -10.73 9.91 -15.07
C ARG A 26 -10.09 11.12 -14.39
N ALA A 27 -10.13 11.13 -13.06
CA ALA A 27 -9.47 12.18 -12.27
C ALA A 27 -7.93 12.12 -12.41
N SER A 28 -7.32 13.29 -12.59
CA SER A 28 -5.89 13.55 -12.46
C SER A 28 -5.57 14.13 -11.08
N GLY A 29 -4.37 13.92 -10.56
CA GLY A 29 -3.97 14.53 -9.29
C GLY A 29 -2.84 13.81 -8.56
N LYS A 30 -2.39 14.41 -7.46
CA LYS A 30 -1.38 13.84 -6.55
C LYS A 30 -2.08 13.07 -5.45
N PHE A 31 -1.53 11.90 -5.09
CA PHE A 31 -1.98 11.17 -3.92
C PHE A 31 -0.80 10.66 -3.09
N MET A 32 -1.05 10.52 -1.79
CA MET A 32 -0.10 9.98 -0.84
C MET A 32 -0.83 9.13 0.20
N ARG A 33 -0.29 7.94 0.49
CA ARG A 33 -0.74 7.05 1.56
C ARG A 33 0.45 6.67 2.41
N ARG A 34 0.23 6.53 3.72
CA ARG A 34 1.26 6.11 4.67
C ARG A 34 0.69 5.02 5.57
N PHE A 35 1.44 3.94 5.74
CA PHE A 35 1.08 2.83 6.60
C PHE A 35 2.16 2.65 7.66
N ARG A 36 1.76 2.46 8.91
CA ARG A 36 2.69 2.07 9.98
C ARG A 36 3.01 0.59 9.83
N LEU A 37 4.28 0.24 9.94
CA LEU A 37 4.70 -1.15 9.90
C LEU A 37 4.71 -1.72 11.32
N PRO A 38 4.39 -3.02 11.48
CA PRO A 38 4.55 -3.70 12.75
C PRO A 38 6.04 -3.78 13.12
N GLU A 39 6.32 -4.05 14.40
CA GLU A 39 7.68 -4.09 14.93
C GLU A 39 8.53 -5.22 14.31
N ASN A 40 7.90 -6.35 13.99
CA ASN A 40 8.54 -7.48 13.34
C ASN A 40 8.65 -7.38 11.81
N ALA A 41 8.43 -6.20 11.23
CA ALA A 41 8.65 -6.02 9.80
C ALA A 41 10.14 -6.09 9.45
N LYS A 42 10.49 -6.90 8.45
CA LYS A 42 11.84 -6.94 7.88
C LYS A 42 12.01 -5.86 6.82
N VAL A 43 12.32 -4.64 7.27
CA VAL A 43 12.34 -3.44 6.42
C VAL A 43 13.36 -3.55 5.27
N GLU A 44 14.47 -4.24 5.49
CA GLU A 44 15.52 -4.45 4.46
C GLU A 44 15.08 -5.41 3.35
N GLU A 45 14.08 -6.25 3.60
CA GLU A 45 13.57 -7.26 2.65
C GLU A 45 12.29 -6.80 1.92
N VAL A 46 11.92 -5.52 2.02
CA VAL A 46 10.73 -4.97 1.35
C VAL A 46 10.89 -5.04 -0.17
N LYS A 47 9.87 -5.56 -0.85
CA LYS A 47 9.82 -5.66 -2.31
C LYS A 47 8.59 -4.96 -2.86
N ALA A 48 8.70 -4.39 -4.05
CA ALA A 48 7.59 -3.75 -4.73
C ALA A 48 7.56 -4.14 -6.21
N THR A 49 6.37 -4.39 -6.75
CA THR A 49 6.13 -4.69 -8.17
C THR A 49 4.98 -3.85 -8.70
N MET A 50 5.04 -3.49 -9.99
CA MET A 50 3.99 -2.73 -10.67
C MET A 50 3.57 -3.51 -11.90
N GLU A 51 2.33 -4.01 -11.91
CA GLU A 51 1.80 -4.81 -13.01
C GLU A 51 0.36 -4.35 -13.31
N ASN A 52 0.04 -4.14 -14.58
CA ASN A 52 -1.29 -3.73 -15.04
C ASN A 52 -1.88 -2.50 -14.29
N GLY A 53 -1.01 -1.55 -13.90
CA GLY A 53 -1.40 -0.33 -13.18
C GLY A 53 -1.58 -0.50 -11.67
N VAL A 54 -1.29 -1.68 -11.11
CA VAL A 54 -1.37 -1.97 -9.67
C VAL A 54 0.02 -2.05 -9.07
N LEU A 55 0.27 -1.24 -8.04
CA LEU A 55 1.47 -1.32 -7.20
C LEU A 55 1.23 -2.30 -6.06
N THR A 56 1.97 -3.41 -6.05
CA THR A 56 1.98 -4.36 -4.94
C THR A 56 3.25 -4.14 -4.12
N VAL A 57 3.10 -4.00 -2.80
CA VAL A 57 4.23 -3.86 -1.88
C VAL A 57 4.18 -4.95 -0.83
N THR A 58 5.22 -5.78 -0.81
CA THR A 58 5.35 -6.92 0.09
C THR A 58 6.34 -6.57 1.19
N VAL A 59 5.87 -6.65 2.44
CA VAL A 59 6.69 -6.43 3.64
C VAL A 59 6.76 -7.74 4.42
N PRO A 60 7.85 -8.50 4.31
CA PRO A 60 8.03 -9.72 5.07
C PRO A 60 8.06 -9.44 6.58
N LYS A 61 7.58 -10.38 7.37
CA LYS A 61 7.65 -10.33 8.84
C LYS A 61 8.62 -11.38 9.35
N THR A 62 9.33 -11.05 10.42
CA THR A 62 10.11 -12.02 11.19
C THR A 62 9.14 -12.99 11.85
N PRO A 63 9.38 -14.32 11.77
CA PRO A 63 8.56 -15.29 12.46
C PRO A 63 8.64 -15.05 13.97
N GLU A 64 7.48 -14.82 14.58
CA GLU A 64 7.33 -14.72 16.03
C GLU A 64 6.76 -16.03 16.57
N LYS A 65 7.17 -16.42 17.80
CA LYS A 65 6.48 -17.49 18.51
C LYS A 65 5.04 -17.08 18.69
N LYS A 66 4.11 -17.84 18.09
CA LYS A 66 2.68 -17.65 18.37
C LYS A 66 2.49 -17.82 19.87
N PRO A 67 1.78 -16.90 20.54
CA PRO A 67 1.45 -17.09 21.95
C PRO A 67 0.69 -18.41 22.08
N GLU A 68 1.12 -19.26 23.02
CA GLU A 68 0.37 -20.45 23.37
C GLU A 68 -0.97 -20.02 23.96
N VAL A 69 -2.06 -20.41 23.30
CA VAL A 69 -3.41 -20.20 23.83
C VAL A 69 -3.57 -21.14 25.02
N LYS A 70 -3.61 -20.57 26.23
CA LYS A 70 -3.98 -21.31 27.43
C LYS A 70 -5.50 -21.26 27.59
N ALA A 71 -6.14 -22.42 27.63
CA ALA A 71 -7.51 -22.51 28.08
C ALA A 71 -7.54 -22.18 29.58
N ILE A 72 -8.41 -21.24 29.97
CA ILE A 72 -8.66 -20.92 31.37
C ILE A 72 -10.06 -21.40 31.67
N ASP A 73 -10.17 -22.37 32.58
CA ASP A 73 -11.45 -22.83 33.09
C ASP A 73 -12.05 -21.74 34.00
N ILE A 74 -13.34 -21.45 33.79
CA ILE A 74 -14.11 -20.52 34.63
C ILE A 74 -14.96 -21.38 35.56
N SER A 75 -14.67 -21.34 36.86
CA SER A 75 -15.49 -21.95 37.90
C SER A 75 -16.58 -20.98 38.36
N GLY A 76 -17.83 -21.46 38.40
CA GLY A 76 -18.96 -20.82 39.07
C GLY A 76 -19.32 -21.50 40.38
#